data_AF-A0AAV8RB71-F1
#
_entry.id   AF-A0AAV8RB71-F1
#
_cell.length_a   1.000
_cell.length_b   1.000
_cell.length_c   1.000
_cell.angle_alpha   90.00
_cell.angle_beta   90.00
_cell.angle_gamma   90.00
#
_symmetry.space_group_name_H-M   'P 1'
#
loop_
_entity.id
_entity.type
_entity.pdbx_description
1 polymer ?
#
loop_
_entity_poly.entity_id
_entity_poly.type
_entity_poly.pdbx_seq_one_letter_code
_entity_poly.pdbx_strand_id
1 'polypeptide(L)'
;MATPFKLLCFLFALMSLLPSSSCAQTCSGYTFSDNKVFSSCTDLPHLGASLYYNRDASANTVSVAFKAPQTSTGWVAWGLNPNATKMVGSQAIVAFLHSNGSMMAYPTQLDSYAPSMAPAALSFPVNDVSAAYVNKEMIIFATLGLVGGGTKFNQVWQEGSTVLNDVPKAHSTRGDNIKSLATIDFQ
;
A
#
# COMPACT_ATOMS: atom_id res chain seq x y z
N MET A 1 -44.66 46.58 43.51
CA MET A 1 -43.52 47.18 42.79
C MET A 1 -43.03 46.17 41.78
N ALA A 2 -43.02 46.54 40.50
CA ALA A 2 -42.67 45.66 39.40
C ALA A 2 -41.15 45.61 39.20
N THR A 3 -40.62 44.42 38.95
CA THR A 3 -39.28 44.19 38.40
C THR A 3 -39.41 43.17 37.26
N PRO A 4 -39.07 43.51 36.01
CA PRO A 4 -39.00 42.54 34.93
C PRO A 4 -37.63 41.85 34.96
N PHE A 5 -37.63 40.53 35.13
CA PHE A 5 -36.42 39.72 35.03
C PHE A 5 -36.06 39.52 33.55
N LYS A 6 -34.81 39.84 33.21
CA LYS A 6 -34.24 39.75 31.87
C LYS A 6 -33.92 38.29 31.50
N LEU A 7 -34.38 37.89 30.32
CA LEU A 7 -33.70 37.14 29.26
C LEU A 7 -32.74 35.99 29.65
N LEU A 8 -33.07 34.76 29.23
CA LEU A 8 -32.09 33.90 28.56
C LEU A 8 -32.78 32.84 27.68
N CYS A 9 -32.93 33.13 26.39
CA CYS A 9 -33.22 32.10 25.39
C CYS A 9 -31.94 31.29 25.15
N PHE A 10 -31.85 30.09 25.73
CA PHE A 10 -30.83 29.11 25.38
C PHE A 10 -31.21 28.45 24.05
N LEU A 11 -30.66 28.97 22.94
CA LEU A 11 -30.67 28.27 21.66
C LEU A 11 -29.61 27.16 21.74
N PHE A 12 -30.02 25.92 22.00
CA PHE A 12 -29.16 24.75 21.84
C PHE A 12 -28.92 24.55 20.33
N ALA A 13 -27.78 25.04 19.83
CA ALA A 13 -27.30 24.69 18.50
C ALA A 13 -26.87 23.22 18.52
N LEU A 14 -27.76 22.35 18.05
CA LEU A 14 -27.47 20.93 17.84
C LEU A 14 -26.53 20.84 16.63
N MET A 15 -25.23 20.86 16.91
CA MET A 15 -24.17 20.67 15.93
C MET A 15 -24.21 19.20 15.52
N SER A 16 -25.01 18.90 14.49
CA SER A 16 -25.12 17.59 13.87
C SER A 16 -23.74 17.18 13.34
N LEU A 17 -23.07 16.29 14.08
CA LEU A 17 -21.94 15.51 13.62
C LEU A 17 -22.43 14.61 12.49
N LEU A 18 -22.34 15.10 11.25
CA LEU A 18 -22.49 14.28 10.07
C LEU A 18 -21.28 13.32 10.04
N PRO A 19 -21.47 12.00 10.07
CA PRO A 19 -20.37 11.09 9.78
C PRO A 19 -19.96 11.31 8.33
N SER A 20 -18.71 11.69 8.12
CA SER A 20 -18.08 11.69 6.80
C SER A 20 -18.07 10.25 6.29
N SER A 21 -19.13 9.84 5.59
CA SER A 21 -19.10 8.62 4.79
C SER A 21 -18.07 8.83 3.69
N SER A 22 -16.82 8.44 3.96
CA SER A 22 -15.91 8.03 2.91
C SER A 22 -16.59 6.85 2.23
N CYS A 23 -17.13 7.09 1.04
CA CYS A 23 -17.45 6.00 0.14
C CYS A 23 -16.11 5.29 -0.11
N ALA A 24 -15.95 4.08 0.41
CA ALA A 24 -14.89 3.21 -0.06
C ALA A 24 -15.18 2.96 -1.54
N GLN A 25 -14.51 3.70 -2.42
CA GLN A 25 -14.53 3.35 -3.83
C GLN A 25 -13.83 2.01 -3.93
N THR A 26 -14.51 1.03 -4.52
CA THR A 26 -13.84 -0.18 -4.97
C THR A 26 -12.68 0.22 -5.86
N CYS A 27 -11.60 -0.55 -5.88
CA CYS A 27 -10.41 -0.24 -6.66
C CYS A 27 -10.73 0.12 -8.13
N SER A 28 -11.81 -0.42 -8.70
CA SER A 28 -12.25 -0.25 -10.10
C SER A 28 -12.48 1.21 -10.54
N GLY A 29 -12.58 2.18 -9.62
CA GLY A 29 -12.78 3.60 -9.93
C GLY A 29 -11.49 4.44 -10.01
N TYR A 30 -10.33 3.89 -9.65
CA TYR A 30 -9.10 4.68 -9.56
C TYR A 30 -8.44 4.85 -10.94
N THR A 31 -8.10 6.10 -11.29
CA THR A 31 -7.35 6.43 -12.51
C THR A 31 -5.94 6.86 -12.13
N PHE A 32 -4.93 6.18 -12.67
CA PHE A 32 -3.53 6.56 -12.46
C PHE A 32 -3.12 7.67 -13.43
N SER A 33 -2.09 8.43 -13.05
CA SER A 33 -1.42 9.39 -13.94
C SER A 33 -0.62 8.67 -15.03
N ASP A 34 -0.05 9.45 -15.96
CA ASP A 34 0.95 8.99 -16.94
C ASP A 34 0.47 7.85 -17.84
N ASN A 35 -0.84 7.83 -18.14
CA ASN A 35 -1.50 6.81 -18.97
C ASN A 35 -1.29 5.38 -18.48
N LYS A 36 -1.04 5.17 -17.17
CA LYS A 36 -1.00 3.84 -16.59
C LYS A 36 -2.43 3.32 -16.42
N VAL A 37 -2.78 2.25 -17.12
CA VAL A 37 -4.12 1.65 -17.10
C VAL A 37 -4.00 0.19 -16.68
N PHE A 38 -4.83 -0.22 -15.72
CA PHE A 38 -4.92 -1.61 -15.26
C PHE A 38 -6.34 -2.12 -15.47
N SER A 39 -6.47 -3.29 -16.10
CA SER A 39 -7.75 -3.93 -16.39
C SER A 39 -8.31 -4.71 -15.22
N SER A 40 -7.44 -5.12 -14.28
CA SER A 40 -7.81 -5.88 -13.09
C SER A 40 -7.37 -5.16 -11.83
N CYS A 41 -8.14 -5.33 -10.76
CA CYS A 41 -7.78 -4.86 -9.44
C CYS A 41 -8.44 -5.68 -8.35
N THR A 42 -7.87 -5.63 -7.15
CA THR A 42 -8.43 -6.22 -5.95
C THR A 42 -8.18 -5.31 -4.75
N ASP A 43 -9.20 -5.10 -3.93
CA ASP A 43 -9.05 -4.48 -2.62
C ASP A 43 -8.53 -5.52 -1.64
N LEU A 44 -7.38 -5.22 -1.02
CA LEU A 44 -6.76 -6.11 -0.05
C LEU A 44 -7.49 -5.98 1.30
N PRO A 45 -7.65 -7.10 2.04
CA PRO A 45 -8.52 -7.12 3.23
C PRO A 45 -8.02 -6.29 4.42
N HIS A 46 -6.78 -5.79 4.35
CA HIS A 46 -6.10 -5.12 5.46
C HIS A 46 -5.31 -3.91 4.98
N LEU A 47 -5.09 -2.95 5.89
CA LEU A 47 -4.29 -1.73 5.66
C LEU A 47 -4.85 -0.77 4.60
N GLY A 48 -6.13 -0.93 4.21
CA GLY A 48 -6.76 -0.07 3.19
C GLY A 48 -6.05 -0.12 1.84
N ALA A 49 -5.31 -1.19 1.57
CA ALA A 49 -4.48 -1.33 0.39
C ALA A 49 -5.28 -1.93 -0.77
N SER A 50 -4.88 -1.61 -2.00
CA SER A 50 -5.43 -2.20 -3.22
C SER A 50 -4.28 -2.56 -4.16
N LEU A 51 -4.47 -3.63 -4.92
CA LEU A 51 -3.53 -4.05 -5.95
C LEU A 51 -4.22 -4.04 -7.30
N TYR A 52 -3.55 -3.44 -8.28
CA TYR A 52 -3.99 -3.33 -9.66
C TYR A 52 -2.99 -4.08 -10.53
N TYR A 53 -3.45 -4.76 -11.57
CA TYR A 53 -2.56 -5.56 -12.39
C TYR A 53 -3.05 -5.78 -13.81
N ASN A 54 -2.09 -6.00 -14.72
CA ASN A 54 -2.28 -6.52 -16.07
C ASN A 54 -1.33 -7.70 -16.27
N ARG A 55 -1.86 -8.86 -16.67
CA ARG A 55 -1.03 -10.00 -17.07
C ARG A 55 -0.71 -9.92 -18.55
N ASP A 56 0.56 -10.08 -18.89
CA ASP A 56 0.99 -10.45 -20.25
C ASP A 56 1.38 -11.93 -20.24
N ALA A 57 0.48 -12.78 -20.74
CA ALA A 57 0.71 -14.22 -20.80
C ALA A 57 1.82 -14.59 -21.81
N SER A 58 2.04 -13.77 -22.85
CA SER A 58 3.04 -14.04 -23.88
C SER A 58 4.46 -13.76 -23.40
N ALA A 59 4.64 -12.66 -22.67
CA ALA A 59 5.90 -12.30 -22.03
C ALA A 59 6.09 -12.99 -20.67
N ASN A 60 5.04 -13.64 -20.15
CA ASN A 60 4.98 -14.22 -18.81
C ASN A 60 5.35 -13.20 -17.72
N THR A 61 4.75 -12.02 -17.82
CA THR A 61 4.94 -10.91 -16.88
C THR A 61 3.62 -10.43 -16.29
N VAL A 62 3.72 -9.69 -15.19
CA VAL A 62 2.61 -8.93 -14.63
C VAL A 62 3.08 -7.51 -14.34
N SER A 63 2.40 -6.53 -14.91
CA SER A 63 2.54 -5.13 -14.48
C SER A 63 1.60 -4.91 -13.32
N VAL A 64 2.08 -4.30 -12.24
CA VAL A 64 1.32 -4.05 -11.02
C VAL A 64 1.36 -2.59 -10.61
N ALA A 65 0.30 -2.15 -9.94
CA ALA A 65 0.32 -1.00 -9.06
C ALA A 65 -0.21 -1.39 -7.68
N PHE A 66 0.63 -1.33 -6.65
CA PHE A 66 0.20 -1.48 -5.26
C PHE A 66 -0.02 -0.09 -4.67
N LYS A 67 -1.19 0.14 -4.09
CA LYS A 67 -1.59 1.44 -3.56
C LYS A 67 -2.06 1.28 -2.12
N ALA A 68 -1.56 2.11 -1.21
CA ALA A 68 -2.00 2.11 0.19
C ALA A 68 -1.96 3.52 0.80
N PRO A 69 -2.85 3.83 1.76
CA PRO A 69 -2.76 5.04 2.57
C PRO A 69 -1.44 5.11 3.33
N GLN A 70 -0.79 6.28 3.32
CA GLN A 70 0.43 6.51 4.10
C GLN A 70 0.68 8.00 4.33
N THR A 71 1.45 8.31 5.36
CA THR A 71 2.00 9.64 5.65
C THR A 71 3.34 9.84 4.95
N SER A 72 3.81 11.10 4.85
CA SER A 72 5.08 11.39 4.21
C SER A 72 6.32 10.88 4.96
N THR A 73 6.17 10.46 6.22
CA THR A 73 7.26 9.90 7.04
C THR A 73 7.29 8.38 7.06
N GLY A 74 6.27 7.75 6.48
CA GLY A 74 6.13 6.31 6.45
C GLY A 74 6.66 5.67 5.18
N TRP A 75 6.37 4.38 5.05
CA TRP A 75 6.73 3.56 3.91
C TRP A 75 5.63 2.53 3.66
N VAL A 76 5.61 2.00 2.44
CA VAL A 76 4.75 0.89 2.05
C VAL A 76 5.58 -0.16 1.32
N ALA A 77 5.19 -1.42 1.40
CA ALA A 77 5.83 -2.49 0.65
C ALA A 77 4.81 -3.53 0.20
N TRP A 78 5.06 -4.10 -0.98
CA TRP A 78 4.32 -5.25 -1.50
C TRP A 78 5.31 -6.23 -2.12
N GLY A 79 5.06 -7.53 -1.96
CA GLY A 79 5.98 -8.54 -2.42
C GLY A 79 5.38 -9.92 -2.53
N LEU A 80 6.12 -10.79 -3.19
CA LEU A 80 5.78 -12.21 -3.35
C LEU A 80 6.68 -13.06 -2.46
N ASN A 81 6.10 -14.11 -1.90
CA ASN A 81 6.86 -15.13 -1.19
C ASN A 81 6.79 -16.46 -1.97
N PRO A 82 7.91 -16.91 -2.59
CA PRO A 82 7.92 -18.12 -3.40
C PRO A 82 7.57 -19.40 -2.64
N ASN A 83 7.75 -19.41 -1.32
CA ASN A 83 7.75 -20.64 -0.53
C ASN A 83 6.58 -20.75 0.44
N ALA A 84 6.06 -19.63 0.97
CA ALA A 84 5.01 -19.66 1.99
C ALA A 84 4.27 -18.32 2.14
N THR A 85 3.06 -18.34 2.67
CA THR A 85 2.29 -17.13 3.00
C THR A 85 2.72 -16.55 4.35
N LYS A 86 3.90 -15.93 4.40
CA LYS A 86 4.50 -15.29 5.60
C LYS A 86 5.52 -14.22 5.22
N MET A 87 5.91 -13.37 6.16
CA MET A 87 6.93 -12.31 5.94
C MET A 87 8.29 -12.89 5.53
N VAL A 88 8.86 -13.79 6.34
CA VAL A 88 10.21 -14.32 6.11
C VAL A 88 10.28 -15.14 4.82
N GLY A 89 11.24 -14.81 3.96
CA GLY A 89 11.42 -15.36 2.62
C GLY A 89 10.69 -14.59 1.51
N SER A 90 10.02 -13.49 1.85
CA SER A 90 9.37 -12.64 0.85
C SER A 90 10.38 -11.76 0.11
N GLN A 91 10.05 -11.49 -1.14
CA GLN A 91 10.80 -10.67 -2.07
C GLN A 91 9.91 -9.51 -2.47
N ALA A 92 10.23 -8.33 -1.98
CA ALA A 92 9.32 -7.20 -1.95
C ALA A 92 9.90 -5.99 -2.67
N ILE A 93 9.01 -5.09 -3.08
CA ILE A 93 9.35 -3.74 -3.49
C ILE A 93 8.86 -2.84 -2.38
N VAL A 94 9.75 -1.98 -1.88
CA VAL A 94 9.44 -0.99 -0.86
C VAL A 94 9.44 0.40 -1.49
N ALA A 95 8.57 1.28 -1.02
CA ALA A 95 8.57 2.68 -1.39
C ALA A 95 8.36 3.61 -0.20
N PHE A 96 8.98 4.79 -0.29
CA PHE A 96 8.89 5.86 0.69
C PHE A 96 9.33 7.20 0.10
N LEU A 97 9.04 8.30 0.80
CA LEU A 97 9.63 9.60 0.49
C LEU A 97 11.04 9.70 1.06
N HIS A 98 12.00 9.86 0.18
CA HIS A 98 13.40 10.07 0.53
C HIS A 98 13.60 11.46 1.15
N SER A 99 14.65 11.62 1.95
CA SER A 99 15.00 12.88 2.63
C SER A 99 15.17 14.09 1.70
N ASN A 100 15.47 13.84 0.42
CA ASN A 100 15.56 14.87 -0.62
C ASN A 100 14.20 15.24 -1.25
N GLY A 101 13.10 14.70 -0.74
CA GLY A 101 11.73 14.94 -1.23
C GLY A 101 11.30 14.12 -2.43
N SER A 102 12.17 13.27 -2.99
CA SER A 102 11.80 12.39 -4.11
C SER A 102 11.17 11.09 -3.61
N MET A 103 10.33 10.46 -4.45
CA MET A 103 9.87 9.10 -4.18
C MET A 103 10.98 8.10 -4.50
N MET A 104 11.26 7.22 -3.54
CA MET A 104 12.15 6.09 -3.72
C MET A 104 11.35 4.81 -3.80
N ALA A 105 11.74 3.91 -4.71
CA ALA A 105 11.22 2.55 -4.78
C ALA A 105 12.32 1.59 -5.24
N TYR A 106 12.46 0.45 -4.57
CA TYR A 106 13.44 -0.58 -4.94
C TYR A 106 13.06 -1.97 -4.43
N PRO A 107 13.55 -3.03 -5.11
CA PRO A 107 13.42 -4.40 -4.61
C PRO A 107 14.30 -4.66 -3.38
N THR A 108 13.81 -5.45 -2.43
CA THR A 108 14.49 -5.85 -1.19
C THR A 108 14.12 -7.29 -0.80
N GLN A 109 15.01 -7.95 -0.06
CA GLN A 109 14.81 -9.29 0.49
C GLN A 109 14.34 -9.20 1.95
N LEU A 110 13.31 -9.96 2.32
CA LEU A 110 12.83 -10.10 3.70
C LEU A 110 13.28 -11.45 4.27
N ASP A 111 14.59 -11.59 4.51
CA ASP A 111 15.25 -12.83 4.94
C ASP A 111 15.03 -13.18 6.43
N SER A 112 14.53 -12.23 7.22
CA SER A 112 14.29 -12.35 8.65
C SER A 112 13.16 -11.42 9.10
N TYR A 113 12.85 -11.40 10.39
CA TYR A 113 11.91 -10.42 10.98
C TYR A 113 12.54 -9.03 11.21
N ALA A 114 13.86 -8.90 11.01
CA ALA A 114 14.59 -7.63 11.08
C ALA A 114 15.57 -7.53 9.88
N PRO A 115 15.04 -7.54 8.64
CA PRO A 115 15.88 -7.50 7.45
C PRO A 115 16.59 -6.13 7.34
N SER A 116 17.66 -6.08 6.55
CA SER A 116 18.44 -4.84 6.35
C SER A 116 17.63 -3.73 5.65
N MET A 117 16.57 -4.11 4.93
CA MET A 117 15.81 -3.24 4.03
C MET A 117 16.67 -2.60 2.92
N ALA A 118 17.87 -3.15 2.64
CA ALA A 118 18.73 -2.65 1.59
C ALA A 118 18.27 -3.13 0.20
N PRO A 119 18.52 -2.35 -0.87
CA PRO A 119 18.26 -2.81 -2.24
C PRO A 119 18.93 -4.15 -2.52
N ALA A 120 18.18 -5.08 -3.10
CA ALA A 120 18.66 -6.42 -3.42
C ALA A 120 17.96 -6.97 -4.67
N ALA A 121 18.67 -7.78 -5.45
CA ALA A 121 18.07 -8.51 -6.56
C ALA A 121 17.05 -9.54 -6.05
N LEU A 122 15.99 -9.76 -6.83
CA LEU A 122 15.00 -10.80 -6.58
C LEU A 122 15.28 -12.04 -7.43
N SER A 123 14.73 -13.18 -7.06
CA SER A 123 14.81 -14.45 -7.81
C SER A 123 13.97 -14.43 -9.09
N PHE A 124 13.28 -13.32 -9.37
CA PHE A 124 12.53 -13.08 -10.58
C PHE A 124 12.83 -11.68 -11.11
N PRO A 125 12.75 -11.47 -12.44
CA PRO A 125 12.96 -10.15 -13.02
C PRO A 125 11.98 -9.13 -12.47
N VAL A 126 12.47 -7.93 -12.17
CA VAL A 126 11.67 -6.77 -11.78
C VAL A 126 12.15 -5.58 -12.59
N ASN A 127 11.24 -4.99 -13.36
CA ASN A 127 11.51 -3.84 -14.22
C ASN A 127 10.51 -2.71 -13.93
N ASP A 128 10.76 -1.53 -14.51
CA ASP A 128 9.86 -0.38 -14.46
C ASP A 128 9.44 0.05 -13.05
N VAL A 129 10.34 -0.16 -12.07
CA VAL A 129 10.09 0.19 -10.67
C VAL A 129 10.02 1.70 -10.53
N SER A 130 8.90 2.19 -10.02
CA SER A 130 8.70 3.60 -9.70
C SER A 130 7.67 3.73 -8.59
N ALA A 131 7.60 4.91 -7.97
CA ALA A 131 6.57 5.19 -6.98
C ALA A 131 6.06 6.62 -7.06
N ALA A 132 4.84 6.82 -6.57
CA ALA A 132 4.19 8.10 -6.44
C ALA A 132 3.64 8.29 -5.03
N TYR A 133 3.57 9.53 -4.58
CA TYR A 133 2.85 9.91 -3.37
C TYR A 133 1.85 11.02 -3.71
N VAL A 134 0.57 10.70 -3.63
CA VAL A 134 -0.52 11.59 -4.03
C VAL A 134 -1.67 11.39 -3.06
N ASN A 135 -2.31 12.50 -2.64
CA ASN A 135 -3.50 12.45 -1.77
C ASN A 135 -3.37 11.58 -0.50
N LYS A 136 -2.18 11.57 0.12
CA LYS A 136 -1.85 10.73 1.31
C LYS A 136 -1.89 9.22 1.02
N GLU A 137 -1.59 8.85 -0.20
CA GLU A 137 -1.48 7.45 -0.63
C GLU A 137 -0.13 7.28 -1.34
N MET A 138 0.56 6.19 -1.01
CA MET A 138 1.75 5.76 -1.73
C MET A 138 1.38 4.68 -2.74
N ILE A 139 1.96 4.78 -3.92
CA ILE A 139 1.74 3.85 -5.02
C ILE A 139 3.09 3.32 -5.48
N ILE A 140 3.23 1.99 -5.53
CA ILE A 140 4.37 1.29 -6.12
C ILE A 140 3.94 0.77 -7.48
N PHE A 141 4.72 1.07 -8.52
CA PHE A 141 4.57 0.46 -9.84
C PHE A 141 5.76 -0.45 -10.12
N ALA A 142 5.51 -1.59 -10.77
CA ALA A 142 6.56 -2.48 -11.25
C ALA A 142 6.03 -3.45 -12.31
N THR A 143 6.93 -4.03 -13.09
CA THR A 143 6.67 -5.18 -13.95
C THR A 143 7.48 -6.38 -13.43
N LEU A 144 6.80 -7.45 -13.04
CA LEU A 144 7.44 -8.67 -12.54
C LEU A 144 7.44 -9.78 -13.60
N GLY A 145 8.53 -10.54 -13.68
CA GLY A 145 8.53 -11.84 -14.37
C GLY A 145 7.89 -12.92 -13.50
N LEU A 146 6.93 -13.67 -14.06
CA LEU A 146 6.22 -14.73 -13.34
C LEU A 146 6.99 -16.06 -13.43
N VAL A 147 8.00 -16.25 -12.58
CA VAL A 147 8.73 -17.52 -12.50
C VAL A 147 7.86 -18.66 -11.95
N GLY A 148 8.05 -19.87 -12.46
CA GLY A 148 7.33 -21.08 -12.00
C GLY A 148 6.11 -21.49 -12.83
N GLY A 149 5.79 -20.78 -13.91
CA GLY A 149 4.79 -21.19 -14.91
C GLY A 149 3.32 -21.11 -14.46
N GLY A 150 3.06 -20.53 -13.29
CA GLY A 150 1.72 -20.38 -12.72
C GLY A 150 1.21 -18.93 -12.74
N THR A 151 -0.05 -18.78 -12.32
CA THR A 151 -0.72 -17.49 -12.11
C THR A 151 -0.91 -17.18 -10.63
N LYS A 152 -0.74 -18.19 -9.76
CA LYS A 152 -0.97 -18.10 -8.32
C LYS A 152 0.32 -17.89 -7.54
N PHE A 153 0.32 -16.88 -6.66
CA PHE A 153 1.47 -16.51 -5.86
C PHE A 153 1.06 -16.18 -4.43
N ASN A 154 1.91 -16.49 -3.45
CA ASN A 154 1.74 -15.96 -2.11
C ASN A 154 2.23 -14.51 -2.13
N GLN A 155 1.42 -13.61 -1.58
CA GLN A 155 1.73 -12.20 -1.48
C GLN A 155 1.70 -11.73 -0.04
N VAL A 156 2.49 -10.71 0.24
CA VAL A 156 2.50 -9.96 1.50
C VAL A 156 2.49 -8.48 1.17
N TRP A 157 1.87 -7.70 2.04
CA TRP A 157 1.93 -6.24 1.97
C TRP A 157 2.09 -5.66 3.36
N GLN A 158 2.72 -4.50 3.44
CA GLN A 158 2.96 -3.81 4.70
C GLN A 158 2.95 -2.30 4.52
N GLU A 159 2.72 -1.64 5.65
CA GLU A 159 2.96 -0.23 5.85
C GLU A 159 3.73 -0.05 7.16
N GLY A 160 4.55 1.00 7.25
CA GLY A 160 5.15 1.42 8.50
C GLY A 160 5.27 2.93 8.59
N SER A 161 5.16 3.48 9.79
CA SER A 161 5.03 4.92 10.02
C SER A 161 6.36 5.71 9.98
N THR A 162 7.49 5.01 9.93
CA THR A 162 8.82 5.62 10.13
C THR A 162 9.83 5.15 9.11
N VAL A 163 10.44 6.13 8.43
CA VAL A 163 11.70 6.03 7.71
C VAL A 163 12.73 6.87 8.46
N LEU A 164 13.89 6.29 8.76
CA LEU A 164 14.98 7.00 9.44
C LEU A 164 16.29 6.74 8.72
N ASN A 165 16.97 7.85 8.37
CA ASN A 165 18.16 7.87 7.52
C ASN A 165 17.92 7.14 6.19
N ASP A 166 16.79 7.43 5.54
CA ASP A 166 16.37 6.82 4.27
C ASP A 166 16.27 5.29 4.29
N VAL A 167 16.04 4.72 5.49
CA VAL A 167 15.81 3.29 5.70
C VAL A 167 14.46 3.07 6.38
N PRO A 168 13.53 2.31 5.76
CA PRO A 168 12.29 1.85 6.39
C PRO A 168 12.55 1.18 7.74
N LYS A 169 11.80 1.56 8.77
CA LYS A 169 11.89 0.95 10.11
C LYS A 169 10.77 -0.04 10.35
N ALA A 170 10.92 -0.83 11.41
CA ALA A 170 9.96 -1.86 11.78
C ALA A 170 8.52 -1.33 11.78
N HIS A 171 7.62 -2.08 11.15
CA HIS A 171 6.20 -1.84 11.21
C HIS A 171 5.58 -2.44 12.49
N SER A 172 4.31 -2.17 12.73
CA SER A 172 3.57 -2.81 13.83
C SER A 172 3.58 -4.33 13.69
N THR A 173 3.86 -5.04 14.78
CA THR A 173 3.85 -6.51 14.85
C THR A 173 2.52 -7.06 15.38
N ARG A 174 1.44 -6.29 15.21
CA ARG A 174 0.09 -6.61 15.70
C ARG A 174 -0.97 -6.16 14.67
N GLY A 175 -2.20 -6.62 14.88
CA GLY A 175 -3.37 -6.14 14.14
C GLY A 175 -3.29 -6.49 12.65
N ASP A 176 -3.59 -5.51 11.81
CA ASP A 176 -3.70 -5.70 10.36
C ASP A 176 -2.35 -6.01 9.69
N ASN A 177 -1.22 -5.52 10.22
CA ASN A 177 0.09 -5.84 9.70
C ASN A 177 0.38 -7.36 9.73
N ILE A 178 0.06 -8.06 10.82
CA ILE A 178 0.29 -9.52 10.89
C ILE A 178 -0.72 -10.33 10.07
N LYS A 179 -1.81 -9.70 9.62
CA LYS A 179 -2.84 -10.32 8.76
C LYS A 179 -2.63 -10.02 7.27
N SER A 180 -1.70 -9.14 6.92
CA SER A 180 -1.48 -8.65 5.56
C SER A 180 -0.67 -9.63 4.70
N LEU A 181 -1.26 -10.81 4.52
CA LEU A 181 -0.72 -11.96 3.81
C LEU A 181 -1.87 -12.73 3.16
N ALA A 182 -1.70 -13.12 1.90
CA ALA A 182 -2.73 -13.84 1.14
C ALA A 182 -2.13 -14.58 -0.05
N THR A 183 -2.96 -15.30 -0.80
CA THR A 183 -2.64 -15.76 -2.15
C THR A 183 -3.33 -14.84 -3.17
N ILE A 184 -2.67 -14.57 -4.28
CA ILE A 184 -3.25 -13.90 -5.44
C ILE A 184 -3.19 -14.81 -6.67
N ASP A 185 -4.19 -14.70 -7.53
CA ASP A 185 -4.24 -15.34 -8.84
C ASP A 185 -4.30 -14.28 -9.94
N PHE A 186 -3.19 -14.08 -10.66
CA PHE A 186 -3.11 -13.17 -11.80
C PHE A 186 -3.63 -13.88 -13.05
N GLN A 187 -4.94 -14.16 -13.14
CA GLN A 187 -5.55 -14.66 -14.37
C GLN A 187 -5.79 -13.54 -15.38
#